data_AF-A0A7X9H1W9-F1
#
_entry.id   AF-A0A7X9H1W9-F1
#
_cell.length_a   1.000
_cell.length_b   1.000
_cell.length_c   1.000
_cell.angle_alpha   90.00
_cell.angle_beta   90.00
_cell.angle_gamma   90.00
#
_symmetry.space_group_name_H-M   'P 1'
#
loop_
_entity.id
_entity.type
_entity.pdbx_description
1 polymer ?
#
loop_
_entity_poly.entity_id
_entity_poly.type
_entity_poly.pdbx_seq_one_letter_code
_entity_poly.pdbx_strand_id
1 'polypeptide(L)'
;MFLDFVKYSGYEDYEIIENLVRLDYSLNHNNKLRIKNLETDNKIIKNSAIHDILKTEELLNNQLVEFKNIPTKDLVKEFRVEIYTVDVFNIINNEYKASSDIVKDTIGLIKYNSNEKKSDIIDISKIVEVNDYEIY
;
A
#
# COMPACT_ATOMS: atom_id res chain seq x y z
N MET A 1 -3.12 2.99 21.06
CA MET A 1 -3.83 2.18 22.07
C MET A 1 -3.95 0.71 21.67
N PHE A 2 -4.50 0.34 20.49
CA PHE A 2 -4.55 -1.08 20.06
C PHE A 2 -3.18 -1.63 19.64
N LEU A 3 -2.50 -1.02 18.66
CA LEU A 3 -1.20 -1.53 18.21
C LEU A 3 -0.13 -1.47 19.30
N ASP A 4 -0.16 -0.43 20.15
CA ASP A 4 0.70 -0.38 21.34
C ASP A 4 0.47 -1.56 22.28
N PHE A 5 -0.79 -1.97 22.45
CA PHE A 5 -1.17 -3.13 23.25
C PHE A 5 -0.70 -4.44 22.59
N VAL A 6 -0.90 -4.62 21.29
CA VAL A 6 -0.44 -5.81 20.56
C VAL A 6 1.08 -5.93 20.62
N LYS A 7 1.80 -4.81 20.40
CA LYS A 7 3.26 -4.71 20.52
C LYS A 7 3.73 -5.06 21.92
N TYR A 8 3.10 -4.49 22.95
CA TYR A 8 3.43 -4.77 24.35
C TYR A 8 3.15 -6.22 24.76
N SER A 9 2.11 -6.83 24.18
CA SER A 9 1.73 -8.23 24.47
C SER A 9 2.72 -9.25 23.91
N GLY A 10 3.63 -8.84 23.01
CA GLY A 10 4.69 -9.70 22.49
C GLY A 10 4.21 -10.78 21.52
N TYR A 11 3.09 -10.54 20.80
CA TYR A 11 2.64 -11.47 19.77
C TYR A 11 3.70 -11.59 18.67
N GLU A 12 4.06 -12.83 18.32
CA GLU A 12 5.00 -13.11 17.22
C GLU A 12 4.50 -12.54 15.89
N ASP A 13 3.19 -12.53 15.68
CA ASP A 13 2.51 -12.03 14.48
C ASP A 13 2.25 -10.50 14.51
N TYR A 14 2.89 -9.75 15.40
CA TYR A 14 2.67 -8.29 15.52
C TYR A 14 2.80 -7.57 14.18
N GLU A 15 3.81 -7.93 13.38
CA GLU A 15 4.07 -7.33 12.07
C GLU A 15 2.92 -7.56 11.08
N ILE A 16 2.31 -8.75 11.10
CA ILE A 16 1.13 -9.06 10.29
C ILE A 16 -0.04 -8.18 10.71
N ILE A 17 -0.30 -8.11 12.02
CA ILE A 17 -1.40 -7.30 12.57
C ILE A 17 -1.21 -5.81 12.24
N GLU A 18 0.00 -5.29 12.37
CA GLU A 18 0.33 -3.91 12.04
C GLU A 18 0.06 -3.61 10.56
N ASN A 19 0.54 -4.44 9.64
CA ASN A 19 0.32 -4.26 8.20
C ASN A 19 -1.16 -4.35 7.81
N LEU A 20 -1.93 -5.29 8.39
CA LEU A 20 -3.37 -5.42 8.12
C LEU A 20 -4.17 -4.22 8.65
N VAL A 21 -3.87 -3.74 9.86
CA VAL A 21 -4.52 -2.54 10.43
C VAL A 21 -4.19 -1.30 9.61
N ARG A 22 -2.95 -1.19 9.12
CA ARG A 22 -2.54 -0.10 8.21
C ARG A 22 -3.33 -0.15 6.91
N LEU A 23 -3.44 -1.32 6.30
CA LEU A 23 -4.23 -1.50 5.09
C LEU A 23 -5.70 -1.11 5.31
N ASP A 24 -6.34 -1.63 6.36
CA ASP A 24 -7.72 -1.29 6.70
C ASP A 24 -7.91 0.22 6.90
N TYR A 25 -7.00 0.84 7.65
CA TYR A 25 -7.03 2.29 7.84
C TYR A 25 -6.92 3.02 6.50
N SER A 26 -5.98 2.62 5.64
CA SER A 26 -5.74 3.23 4.34
C SER A 26 -6.94 3.11 3.40
N LEU A 27 -7.69 2.01 3.47
CA LEU A 27 -8.91 1.82 2.69
C LEU A 27 -10.10 2.58 3.26
N ASN A 28 -10.21 2.74 4.58
CA ASN A 28 -11.37 3.35 5.22
C ASN A 28 -11.22 4.85 5.53
N HIS A 29 -10.03 5.41 5.33
CA HIS A 29 -9.77 6.84 5.54
C HIS A 29 -9.22 7.46 4.27
N ASN A 30 -10.05 8.27 3.63
CA ASN A 30 -9.70 9.09 2.48
C ASN A 30 -8.85 10.32 2.86
N ASN A 31 -7.81 10.10 3.67
CA ASN A 31 -6.86 11.13 4.04
C ASN A 31 -5.63 11.00 3.15
N LYS A 32 -5.32 12.07 2.40
CA LYS A 32 -4.01 12.24 1.74
C LYS A 32 -2.84 12.29 2.73
N LEU A 33 -3.16 12.49 4.01
CA LEU A 33 -2.21 12.52 5.12
C LEU A 33 -2.00 11.11 5.65
N ARG A 34 -0.78 10.59 5.51
CA ARG A 34 -0.33 9.36 6.19
C ARG A 34 -0.40 9.53 7.71
N ILE A 35 -0.70 8.46 8.44
CA ILE A 35 -0.68 8.52 9.90
C ILE A 35 0.77 8.44 10.39
N LYS A 36 1.30 9.55 10.90
CA LYS A 36 2.62 9.63 11.56
C LYS A 36 2.90 8.59 12.65
N ASN A 37 1.86 8.05 13.29
CA ASN A 37 2.00 7.10 14.40
C ASN A 37 1.91 5.63 13.96
N LEU A 38 1.71 5.36 12.66
CA LEU A 38 1.87 4.03 12.03
C LEU A 38 3.13 3.99 11.15
N GLU A 39 4.01 4.99 11.29
CA GLU A 39 5.26 5.19 10.53
C GLU A 39 6.47 4.57 11.22
N THR A 40 6.30 3.45 11.92
CA THR A 40 7.45 2.68 12.42
C THR A 40 8.19 2.07 11.22
N ASP A 41 9.35 2.63 10.88
CA ASP A 41 10.35 2.13 9.93
C ASP A 41 9.88 1.93 8.47
N ASN A 42 8.95 2.77 8.01
CA ASN A 42 8.36 2.58 6.69
C ASN A 42 9.28 2.96 5.53
N LYS A 43 9.36 2.03 4.58
CA LYS A 43 9.84 2.26 3.22
C LYS A 43 8.97 3.29 2.51
N ILE A 44 9.31 4.59 2.61
CA ILE A 44 8.57 5.66 1.94
C ILE A 44 9.02 5.76 0.49
N ILE A 45 8.13 5.44 -0.45
CA ILE A 45 8.36 5.70 -1.88
C ILE A 45 8.24 7.20 -2.18
N LYS A 46 9.25 7.76 -2.84
CA LYS A 46 9.30 9.16 -3.31
C LYS A 46 8.20 9.46 -4.33
N ASN A 47 7.71 10.70 -4.38
CA ASN A 47 6.76 11.14 -5.42
C ASN A 47 7.29 10.92 -6.85
N SER A 48 8.62 11.04 -7.07
CA SER A 48 9.24 10.75 -8.37
C SER A 48 9.03 9.30 -8.80
N ALA A 49 9.10 8.37 -7.85
CA ALA A 49 8.84 6.95 -8.11
C ALA A 49 7.37 6.69 -8.44
N ILE A 50 6.43 7.38 -7.80
CA ILE A 50 4.99 7.28 -8.14
C ILE A 50 4.75 7.71 -9.59
N HIS A 51 5.42 8.77 -10.06
CA HIS A 51 5.36 9.19 -11.46
C HIS A 51 5.80 8.09 -12.42
N ASP A 52 6.88 7.37 -12.08
CA ASP A 52 7.42 6.32 -12.95
C ASP A 52 6.51 5.08 -12.94
N ILE A 53 5.99 4.69 -11.76
CA ILE A 53 4.99 3.62 -11.63
C ILE A 53 3.76 3.91 -12.52
N LEU A 54 3.22 5.13 -12.43
CA LEU A 54 2.03 5.52 -13.19
C LEU A 54 2.27 5.73 -14.70
N LYS A 55 3.52 5.72 -15.17
CA LYS A 55 3.84 5.70 -16.60
C LYS A 55 3.93 4.28 -17.17
N THR A 56 3.96 3.26 -16.32
CA THR A 56 4.11 1.88 -16.76
C THR A 56 2.95 1.49 -17.66
N GLU A 57 3.25 1.14 -18.91
CA GLU A 57 2.22 0.78 -19.89
C GLU A 57 1.41 -0.44 -19.44
N GLU A 58 2.05 -1.41 -18.79
CA GLU A 58 1.36 -2.58 -18.23
C GLU A 58 0.27 -2.17 -17.21
N LEU A 59 0.63 -1.27 -16.29
CA LEU A 59 -0.30 -0.76 -15.28
C LEU A 59 -1.46 0.03 -15.94
N LEU A 60 -1.14 0.94 -16.86
CA LEU A 60 -2.12 1.76 -17.57
C LEU A 60 -3.04 0.94 -18.50
N ASN A 61 -2.54 -0.13 -19.11
CA ASN A 61 -3.31 -0.94 -20.05
C ASN A 61 -4.13 -2.04 -19.37
N ASN A 62 -3.76 -2.47 -18.16
CA ASN A 62 -4.43 -3.60 -17.48
C ASN A 62 -5.25 -3.17 -16.26
N GLN A 63 -4.71 -2.27 -15.42
CA GLN A 63 -5.30 -1.95 -14.11
C GLN A 63 -5.82 -0.51 -14.02
N LEU A 64 -5.27 0.42 -14.81
CA LEU A 64 -5.61 1.85 -14.80
C LEU A 64 -6.12 2.36 -16.16
N VAL A 65 -6.87 1.54 -16.89
CA VAL A 65 -7.34 1.82 -18.27
C VAL A 65 -8.08 3.15 -18.38
N GLU A 66 -8.89 3.47 -17.37
CA GLU A 66 -9.66 4.72 -17.28
C GLU A 66 -8.77 5.98 -17.21
N PHE A 67 -7.50 5.83 -16.84
CA PHE A 67 -6.54 6.92 -16.67
C PHE A 67 -5.57 7.08 -17.85
N LYS A 68 -5.65 6.23 -18.88
CA LYS A 68 -4.69 6.20 -20.01
C LYS A 68 -4.50 7.52 -20.75
N ASN A 69 -5.55 8.35 -20.81
CA ASN A 69 -5.53 9.65 -21.50
C ASN A 69 -5.31 10.84 -20.55
N ILE A 70 -5.07 10.60 -19.26
CA ILE A 70 -4.88 11.64 -18.27
C ILE A 70 -3.37 11.86 -18.05
N PRO A 71 -2.89 13.11 -18.03
CA PRO A 71 -1.49 13.39 -17.74
C PRO A 71 -1.06 12.83 -16.38
N THR A 72 0.09 12.13 -16.32
CA THR A 72 0.61 11.52 -15.09
C THR A 72 0.73 12.52 -13.92
N LYS A 73 1.05 13.79 -14.21
CA LYS A 73 1.13 14.87 -13.20
C LYS A 73 -0.18 15.10 -12.46
N ASP A 74 -1.31 14.88 -13.13
CA ASP A 74 -2.62 15.00 -12.50
C ASP A 74 -3.02 13.70 -11.79
N LEU A 75 -2.62 12.55 -12.34
CA LEU A 75 -2.81 11.24 -11.69
C LEU A 75 -2.10 11.13 -10.35
N VAL A 76 -0.86 11.61 -10.22
CA VAL A 76 -0.08 11.50 -8.97
C VAL A 76 -0.79 12.14 -7.77
N LYS A 77 -1.73 13.07 -7.99
CA LYS A 77 -2.54 13.69 -6.92
C LYS A 77 -3.66 12.79 -6.41
N GLU A 78 -4.05 11.80 -7.20
CA GLU A 78 -5.15 10.85 -6.97
C GLU A 78 -4.66 9.50 -6.43
N PHE A 79 -3.35 9.27 -6.41
CA PHE A 79 -2.76 8.03 -5.94
C PHE A 79 -1.73 8.25 -4.82
N ARG A 80 -1.59 7.25 -3.95
CA ARG A 80 -0.42 7.05 -3.09
C ARG A 80 0.08 5.62 -3.27
N VAL A 81 1.34 5.39 -2.95
CA VAL A 81 1.90 4.03 -2.87
C VAL A 81 2.24 3.72 -1.43
N GLU A 82 1.90 2.53 -0.96
CA GLU A 82 2.28 2.01 0.34
C GLU A 82 2.99 0.68 0.20
N ILE A 83 4.03 0.48 1.00
CA ILE A 83 4.73 -0.79 1.13
C ILE A 83 4.29 -1.41 2.45
N TYR A 84 3.93 -2.68 2.38
CA TYR A 84 3.65 -3.57 3.51
C TYR A 84 4.76 -4.59 3.58
N THR A 85 5.28 -4.91 4.76
CA THR A 85 6.40 -5.84 4.92
C THR A 85 6.00 -7.32 4.86
N VAL A 86 4.70 -7.57 4.65
CA VAL A 86 4.10 -8.90 4.52
C VAL A 86 3.15 -8.96 3.31
N ASP A 87 2.86 -10.17 2.85
CA ASP A 87 1.90 -10.42 1.76
C ASP A 87 0.44 -10.24 2.20
N VAL A 88 0.05 -8.98 2.42
CA VAL A 88 -1.29 -8.60 2.90
C VAL A 88 -2.40 -9.10 1.99
N PHE A 89 -2.19 -9.14 0.67
CA PHE A 89 -3.20 -9.62 -0.28
C PHE A 89 -3.37 -11.13 -0.18
N ASN A 90 -2.28 -11.89 -0.11
CA ASN A 90 -2.35 -13.34 0.08
C ASN A 90 -2.97 -13.71 1.43
N ILE A 91 -2.64 -12.98 2.51
CA ILE A 91 -3.25 -13.18 3.84
C ILE A 91 -4.77 -13.02 3.77
N ILE A 92 -5.25 -11.93 3.15
CA ILE A 92 -6.69 -11.67 3.01
C ILE A 92 -7.36 -12.74 2.14
N ASN A 93 -6.77 -13.06 0.99
CA ASN A 93 -7.33 -14.06 0.07
C ASN A 93 -7.36 -15.47 0.67
N ASN A 94 -6.45 -15.78 1.61
CA ASN A 94 -6.41 -17.05 2.33
C ASN A 94 -7.19 -17.04 3.65
N GLU A 95 -8.15 -16.12 3.81
CA GLU A 95 -9.00 -16.03 5.01
C GLU A 95 -8.20 -15.86 6.31
N TYR A 96 -7.12 -15.07 6.26
CA TYR A 96 -6.22 -14.78 7.39
C TYR A 96 -5.47 -15.99 7.95
N LYS A 97 -5.35 -17.07 7.17
CA LYS A 97 -4.52 -18.22 7.53
C LYS A 97 -3.04 -17.88 7.32
N ALA A 98 -2.25 -18.01 8.38
CA ALA A 98 -0.81 -17.85 8.29
C ALA A 98 -0.21 -18.97 7.42
N SER A 99 0.62 -18.60 6.45
CA SER A 99 1.42 -19.52 5.62
C SER A 99 2.90 -19.17 5.76
N SER A 100 3.79 -20.10 5.43
CA SER A 100 5.24 -19.91 5.57
C SER A 100 5.80 -18.76 4.70
N ASP A 101 5.05 -18.36 3.66
CA ASP A 101 5.54 -17.45 2.62
C ASP A 101 5.06 -16.00 2.83
N ILE A 102 4.69 -15.64 4.07
CA ILE A 102 4.08 -14.35 4.40
C ILE A 102 5.10 -13.20 4.46
N VAL A 103 6.36 -13.48 4.78
CA VAL A 103 7.41 -12.46 4.93
C VAL A 103 7.91 -12.05 3.55
N LYS A 104 7.15 -11.16 2.90
CA LYS A 104 7.44 -10.62 1.58
C LYS A 104 6.85 -9.21 1.48
N ASP A 105 7.66 -8.27 1.03
CA ASP A 105 7.20 -6.92 0.77
C ASP A 105 6.12 -6.91 -0.32
N THR A 106 5.05 -6.18 -0.05
CA THR A 106 3.91 -5.99 -0.95
C THR A 106 3.68 -4.51 -1.18
N ILE A 107 3.46 -4.14 -2.43
CA ILE A 107 3.33 -2.76 -2.87
C ILE A 107 1.88 -2.52 -3.31
N GLY A 108 1.18 -1.69 -2.54
CA GLY A 108 -0.19 -1.28 -2.80
C GLY A 108 -0.26 0.10 -3.41
N LEU A 109 -0.88 0.22 -4.59
CA LEU A 109 -1.27 1.49 -5.19
C LEU A 109 -2.68 1.85 -4.75
N ILE A 110 -2.81 2.87 -3.90
CA ILE A 110 -4.08 3.29 -3.32
C ILE A 110 -4.61 4.48 -4.09
N LYS A 111 -5.84 4.36 -4.59
CA LYS A 111 -6.58 5.40 -5.30
C LYS A 111 -7.52 6.12 -4.34
N TYR A 112 -7.37 7.43 -4.22
CA TYR A 112 -8.31 8.25 -3.46
C TYR A 112 -9.60 8.44 -4.26
N ASN A 113 -10.75 8.16 -3.65
CA ASN A 113 -12.04 8.47 -4.25
C ASN A 113 -12.57 9.78 -3.68
N SER A 114 -12.47 10.88 -4.41
CA SER A 114 -12.88 12.22 -3.95
C SER A 114 -14.35 12.31 -3.49
N ASN A 115 -15.20 11.37 -3.92
CA ASN A 115 -16.63 11.36 -3.61
C ASN A 115 -17.01 10.35 -2.51
N GLU A 116 -16.07 9.52 -2.04
CA GLU A 116 -16.35 8.46 -1.08
C GLU A 116 -15.37 8.49 0.10
N LYS A 117 -15.76 7.89 1.22
CA LYS A 117 -14.84 7.71 2.36
C LYS A 117 -13.87 6.54 2.14
N LYS A 118 -14.19 5.66 1.19
CA LYS A 118 -13.41 4.46 0.90
C LYS A 118 -12.42 4.73 -0.24
N SER A 119 -11.24 4.15 -0.12
CA SER A 119 -10.23 4.13 -1.17
C SER A 119 -10.16 2.74 -1.79
N ASP A 120 -9.75 2.67 -3.05
CA ASP A 120 -9.43 1.40 -3.71
C ASP A 120 -7.94 1.13 -3.62
N ILE A 121 -7.56 -0.15 -3.67
CA ILE A 121 -6.15 -0.56 -3.70
C ILE A 121 -5.91 -1.58 -4.80
N ILE A 122 -4.75 -1.46 -5.44
CA ILE A 122 -4.28 -2.33 -6.49
C ILE A 122 -2.94 -2.92 -6.04
N ASP A 123 -2.81 -4.24 -6.08
CA ASP A 123 -1.52 -4.91 -5.90
C ASP A 123 -0.65 -4.70 -7.14
N ILE A 124 0.48 -4.01 -6.95
CA ILE A 124 1.46 -3.74 -8.00
C ILE A 124 2.82 -4.40 -7.72
N SER A 125 2.88 -5.32 -6.76
CA SER A 125 4.13 -6.00 -6.33
C SER A 125 4.78 -6.85 -7.42
N LYS A 126 4.07 -7.17 -8.50
CA LYS A 126 4.59 -7.89 -9.67
C LYS A 126 5.14 -6.98 -10.77
N ILE A 127 4.75 -5.70 -10.73
CA ILE A 127 5.09 -4.69 -11.73
C ILE A 127 6.28 -3.87 -11.25
N VAL A 128 6.44 -3.76 -9.93
CA VAL A 128 7.34 -2.83 -9.27
C VAL A 128 8.16 -3.56 -8.22
N GLU A 129 9.49 -3.41 -8.27
CA GLU A 129 10.38 -3.94 -7.24
C GLU A 129 10.72 -2.86 -6.19
N VAL A 130 10.78 -3.27 -4.93
CA VAL A 130 11.08 -2.37 -3.80
C VAL A 130 12.50 -1.78 -3.88
N ASN A 131 13.42 -2.46 -4.56
CA ASN A 131 14.81 -2.04 -4.72
C ASN A 131 14.98 -0.86 -5.69
N ASP A 132 13.97 -0.55 -6.51
CA ASP A 132 14.04 0.50 -7.51
C ASP A 132 13.88 1.92 -6.92
N TYR A 133 13.54 2.04 -5.62
CA TYR A 133 13.22 3.33 -5.01
C TYR A 133 13.96 3.57 -3.70
N GLU A 134 14.59 4.74 -3.61
CA GLU A 134 15.20 5.22 -2.36
C GLU A 134 14.13 5.39 -1.28
N ILE A 135 14.30 4.59 -0.23
CA ILE A 135 13.54 4.59 1.01
C ILE A 135 14.13 5.67 1.93
N TYR A 136 13.28 6.56 2.46
CA TYR A 136 13.65 7.45 3.59
C TYR A 136 13.14 6.90 4.91
#